data_AF-A0A919E460-F1
#
_entry.id   AF-A0A919E460-F1
#
_cell.length_a   1.000
_cell.length_b   1.000
_cell.length_c   1.000
_cell.angle_alpha   90.00
_cell.angle_beta   90.00
_cell.angle_gamma   90.00
#
_symmetry.space_group_name_H-M   'P 1'
#
loop_
_entity.id
_entity.type
_entity.pdbx_description
1 polymer ?
#
loop_
_entity_poly.entity_id
_entity_poly.type
_entity_poly.pdbx_seq_one_letter_code
_entity_poly.pdbx_strand_id
1 'polypeptide(L)'
;MLKTGLMLAVAVATTACTKDQSTFQRNDFCTPIEEIAQTLDAGETIELKYGRHGRWLVDSVKWCVTSETDPRPQRFCQWVMGNTSTEFFENNILNTISCLSGAKFKGPATGVKAWEGKMTFHRTQIPSYDVDIILEYKMAIGGFDGWADDFLKIGITKEQ
;
A
#
# COMPACT_ATOMS: atom_id res chain seq x y z
N MET A 1 45.36 -5.91 -58.17
CA MET A 1 43.90 -6.09 -58.35
C MET A 1 43.36 -6.86 -57.14
N LEU A 2 42.25 -6.37 -56.58
CA LEU A 2 41.52 -6.85 -55.38
C LEU A 2 41.55 -8.37 -55.14
N LYS A 3 41.64 -8.78 -53.86
CA LYS A 3 40.53 -9.51 -53.22
C LYS A 3 40.63 -9.56 -51.68
N THR A 4 39.51 -9.13 -51.13
CA THR A 4 39.06 -8.95 -49.75
C THR A 4 38.69 -10.28 -49.08
N GLY A 5 38.68 -10.29 -47.74
CA GLY A 5 37.76 -11.09 -46.92
C GLY A 5 38.46 -12.12 -46.03
N LEU A 6 38.10 -12.35 -44.77
CA LEU A 6 36.99 -11.86 -43.95
C LEU A 6 37.35 -12.27 -42.51
N MET A 7 37.62 -11.33 -41.59
CA MET A 7 37.73 -11.66 -40.16
C MET A 7 36.31 -11.84 -39.61
N LEU A 8 35.97 -13.07 -39.23
CA LEU A 8 34.73 -13.38 -38.53
C LEU A 8 34.89 -12.96 -37.06
N ALA A 9 34.49 -11.73 -36.73
CA ALA A 9 34.32 -11.31 -35.35
C ALA A 9 32.97 -11.84 -34.84
N VAL A 10 33.01 -12.92 -34.07
CA VAL A 10 31.83 -13.42 -33.35
C VAL A 10 31.57 -12.46 -32.18
N ALA A 11 30.71 -11.47 -32.41
CA ALA A 11 30.13 -10.67 -31.34
C ALA A 11 29.16 -11.57 -30.57
N VAL A 12 29.61 -12.09 -29.42
CA VAL A 12 28.71 -12.68 -28.43
C VAL A 12 27.85 -11.55 -27.90
N ALA A 13 26.65 -11.42 -28.47
CA ALA A 13 25.59 -10.63 -27.89
C ALA A 13 25.26 -11.29 -26.54
N THR A 14 25.87 -10.80 -25.48
CA THR A 14 25.32 -10.97 -24.14
C THR A 14 23.96 -10.30 -24.21
N THR A 15 22.92 -11.11 -24.37
CA THR A 15 21.56 -10.75 -23.97
C THR A 15 21.65 -10.44 -22.49
N ALA A 16 21.98 -9.19 -22.18
CA ALA A 16 21.61 -8.59 -20.93
C ALA A 16 20.09 -8.73 -20.91
N CYS A 17 19.62 -9.76 -20.20
CA CYS A 17 18.35 -9.64 -19.53
C CYS A 17 18.51 -8.43 -18.62
N THR A 18 18.28 -7.22 -19.15
CA THR A 18 17.57 -6.23 -18.37
C THR A 18 16.29 -6.97 -18.00
N LYS A 19 16.31 -7.60 -16.83
CA LYS A 19 15.13 -7.65 -16.00
C LYS A 19 14.74 -6.19 -15.91
N ASP A 20 13.89 -5.81 -16.87
CA ASP A 20 12.90 -4.79 -16.68
C ASP A 20 12.32 -5.15 -15.32
N GLN A 21 12.86 -4.52 -14.28
CA GLN A 21 12.33 -4.64 -12.95
C GLN A 21 11.01 -3.95 -13.10
N SER A 22 10.05 -4.79 -13.47
CA SER A 22 8.63 -4.56 -13.57
C SER A 22 8.36 -3.27 -12.86
N THR A 23 7.99 -2.24 -13.61
CA THR A 23 7.30 -1.07 -13.09
C THR A 23 6.31 -1.65 -12.10
N PHE A 24 6.68 -1.61 -10.82
CA PHE A 24 5.91 -2.17 -9.74
C PHE A 24 4.70 -1.30 -9.85
N GLN A 25 3.61 -1.79 -10.45
CA GLN A 25 2.43 -0.95 -10.66
C GLN A 25 2.09 -0.46 -9.28
N ARG A 26 2.41 0.81 -9.06
CA ARG A 26 2.54 1.39 -7.73
C ARG A 26 1.17 1.17 -7.14
N ASN A 27 1.07 0.33 -6.11
CA ASN A 27 -0.23 0.09 -5.52
C ASN A 27 -0.77 1.46 -5.13
N ASP A 28 -2.01 1.75 -5.46
CA ASP A 28 -2.63 3.06 -5.30
C ASP A 28 -2.45 3.62 -3.87
N PHE A 29 -2.33 2.75 -2.86
CA PHE A 29 -2.04 3.11 -1.48
C PHE A 29 -0.60 3.55 -1.17
N CYS A 30 0.39 3.21 -1.99
CA CYS A 30 1.78 3.58 -1.73
C CYS A 30 2.03 5.07 -1.86
N THR A 31 1.52 5.68 -2.93
CA THR A 31 1.75 7.10 -3.21
C THR A 31 1.34 8.00 -2.05
N PRO A 32 0.11 7.93 -1.51
CA PRO A 32 -0.28 8.81 -0.41
C PRO A 32 0.44 8.51 0.91
N ILE A 33 0.89 7.26 1.15
CA ILE A 33 1.72 6.92 2.33
C ILE A 33 3.14 7.50 2.15
N GLU A 34 3.71 7.38 0.96
CA GLU A 34 5.01 7.94 0.58
C GLU A 34 5.03 9.46 0.71
N GLU A 35 4.00 10.13 0.22
CA GLU A 35 3.86 11.59 0.34
C GLU A 35 3.84 12.04 1.80
N ILE A 36 3.18 11.32 2.71
CA ILE A 36 3.23 11.65 4.14
C ILE A 36 4.63 11.41 4.68
N ALA A 37 5.20 10.23 4.43
CA ALA A 37 6.51 9.84 4.93
C ALA A 37 7.63 10.83 4.58
N GLN A 38 7.59 11.39 3.36
CA GLN A 38 8.55 12.40 2.91
C GLN A 38 8.44 13.75 3.64
N THR A 39 7.30 14.04 4.27
CA THR A 39 7.05 15.30 4.99
C THR A 39 7.32 15.23 6.49
N LEU A 40 7.75 14.07 6.99
CA LEU A 40 8.08 13.88 8.40
C LEU A 40 9.47 14.41 8.72
N ASP A 41 9.57 15.03 9.89
CA ASP A 41 10.84 15.29 10.55
C ASP A 41 11.39 14.03 11.22
N ALA A 42 12.70 13.97 11.46
CA ALA A 42 13.34 12.82 12.10
C ALA A 42 12.77 12.59 13.51
N GLY A 43 12.39 11.35 13.83
CA GLY A 43 11.72 10.99 15.08
C GLY A 43 10.23 11.36 15.16
N GLU A 44 9.68 12.02 14.13
CA GLU A 44 8.27 12.37 14.10
C GLU A 44 7.39 11.17 13.77
N THR A 45 6.20 11.12 14.38
CA THR A 45 5.20 10.09 14.12
C THR A 45 3.87 10.72 13.76
N ILE A 46 3.26 10.25 12.68
CA ILE A 46 1.88 10.57 12.29
C ILE A 46 1.04 9.30 12.34
N GLU A 47 -0.18 9.43 12.85
CA GLU A 47 -1.18 8.38 12.80
C GLU A 47 -2.40 8.82 11.99
N LEU A 48 -2.93 7.89 11.20
CA LEU A 48 -4.21 8.03 10.54
C LEU A 48 -5.01 6.74 10.64
N LYS A 49 -6.33 6.85 10.61
CA LYS A 49 -7.24 5.71 10.67
C LYS A 49 -8.33 5.90 9.63
N TYR A 50 -8.38 4.98 8.69
CA TYR A 50 -9.40 4.88 7.66
C TYR A 50 -10.28 3.67 7.97
N GLY A 51 -11.58 3.78 7.81
CA GLY A 51 -12.47 2.68 8.12
C GLY A 51 -13.78 2.74 7.37
N ARG A 52 -14.57 1.70 7.60
CA ARG A 52 -15.96 1.65 7.18
C ARG A 52 -16.84 1.22 8.34
N HIS A 53 -18.08 1.63 8.26
CA HIS A 53 -19.08 1.35 9.25
C HIS A 53 -20.42 0.99 8.60
N GLY A 54 -21.22 0.12 9.23
CA GLY A 54 -22.52 -0.30 8.73
C GLY A 54 -22.52 -1.71 8.12
N ARG A 55 -23.58 -2.07 7.40
CA ARG A 55 -23.77 -3.38 6.78
C ARG A 55 -23.27 -3.38 5.35
N TRP A 56 -22.62 -4.48 4.97
CA TRP A 56 -22.09 -4.68 3.62
C TRP A 56 -23.23 -4.63 2.58
N LEU A 57 -23.04 -3.82 1.52
CA LEU A 57 -23.99 -3.59 0.42
C LEU A 57 -25.35 -2.98 0.79
N VAL A 58 -25.56 -2.55 2.04
CA VAL A 58 -26.84 -1.96 2.48
C VAL A 58 -26.67 -0.50 2.88
N ASP A 59 -25.89 -0.23 3.91
CA ASP A 59 -25.74 1.10 4.53
C ASP A 59 -24.30 1.38 4.96
N SER A 60 -23.33 0.80 4.27
CA SER A 60 -21.92 1.00 4.56
C SER A 60 -21.46 2.43 4.24
N VAL A 61 -20.83 3.10 5.19
CA VAL A 61 -20.20 4.42 5.04
C VAL A 61 -18.71 4.33 5.33
N LYS A 62 -17.89 5.11 4.62
CA LYS A 62 -16.45 5.26 4.93
C LYS A 62 -16.23 6.43 5.87
N TRP A 63 -15.20 6.33 6.68
CA TRP A 63 -14.70 7.43 7.49
C TRP A 63 -13.17 7.43 7.45
N CYS A 64 -12.59 8.60 7.69
CA CYS A 64 -11.15 8.74 7.84
C CYS A 64 -10.88 9.82 8.88
N VAL A 65 -10.06 9.49 9.87
CA VAL A 65 -9.67 10.39 10.96
C VAL A 65 -8.15 10.45 11.04
N THR A 66 -7.65 11.61 11.40
CA THR A 66 -6.24 11.89 11.60
C THR A 66 -6.02 12.32 13.04
N SER A 67 -4.76 12.33 13.53
CA SER A 67 -4.45 13.08 14.74
C SER A 67 -4.93 14.54 14.57
N GLU A 68 -5.75 15.04 15.49
CA GLU A 68 -6.73 16.12 15.24
C GLU A 68 -6.18 17.55 15.00
N THR A 69 -4.92 17.72 14.63
CA THR A 69 -4.35 19.03 14.25
C THR A 69 -3.37 18.99 13.09
N ASP A 70 -3.01 17.82 12.57
CA ASP A 70 -2.00 17.70 11.52
C ASP A 70 -2.64 17.72 10.11
N PRO A 71 -2.28 18.67 9.24
CA PRO A 71 -2.78 18.73 7.87
C PRO A 71 -2.16 17.69 6.92
N ARG A 72 -0.99 17.10 7.24
CA ARG A 72 -0.32 16.12 6.37
C ARG A 72 -1.16 14.86 6.13
N PRO A 73 -1.70 14.17 7.15
CA PRO A 73 -2.54 12.99 6.95
C PRO A 73 -3.90 13.31 6.31
N GLN A 74 -4.33 14.58 6.26
CA GLN A 74 -5.60 14.95 5.61
C GLN A 74 -5.59 14.65 4.11
N ARG A 75 -4.44 14.75 3.42
CA ARG A 75 -4.34 14.40 2.00
C ARG A 75 -4.59 12.92 1.77
N PHE A 76 -4.07 12.05 2.63
CA PHE A 76 -4.39 10.62 2.60
C PHE A 76 -5.89 10.41 2.83
N CYS A 77 -6.50 11.09 3.79
CA CYS A 77 -7.94 10.98 4.00
C CYS A 77 -8.76 11.45 2.80
N GLN A 78 -8.40 12.56 2.17
CA GLN A 78 -9.06 13.01 0.93
C GLN A 78 -8.92 11.97 -0.18
N TRP A 79 -7.71 11.44 -0.37
CA TRP A 79 -7.43 10.43 -1.38
C TRP A 79 -8.21 9.14 -1.13
N VAL A 80 -8.15 8.59 0.08
CA VAL A 80 -8.79 7.30 0.42
C VAL A 80 -10.31 7.43 0.31
N MET A 81 -10.88 8.57 0.68
CA MET A 81 -12.32 8.80 0.55
C MET A 81 -12.77 8.88 -0.91
N GLY A 82 -11.94 9.41 -1.82
CA GLY A 82 -12.24 9.49 -3.26
C GLY A 82 -11.92 8.24 -4.07
N ASN A 83 -10.96 7.41 -3.64
CA ASN A 83 -10.37 6.36 -4.49
C ASN A 83 -10.64 4.92 -4.01
N THR A 84 -11.35 4.72 -2.91
CA THR A 84 -11.64 3.37 -2.37
C THR A 84 -13.12 3.04 -2.38
N SER A 85 -13.45 1.75 -2.26
CA SER A 85 -14.83 1.28 -2.06
C SER A 85 -15.06 0.77 -0.64
N THR A 86 -16.26 0.99 -0.10
CA THR A 86 -16.75 0.35 1.15
C THR A 86 -16.97 -1.14 0.98
N GLU A 87 -17.35 -1.57 -0.23
CA GLU A 87 -17.73 -2.95 -0.56
C GLU A 87 -16.51 -3.87 -0.59
N PHE A 88 -15.36 -3.29 -0.93
CA PHE A 88 -14.08 -3.98 -1.10
C PHE A 88 -13.04 -3.52 -0.08
N PHE A 89 -13.45 -3.32 1.18
CA PHE A 89 -12.54 -2.88 2.24
C PHE A 89 -11.36 -3.85 2.46
N GLU A 90 -11.61 -5.14 2.26
CA GLU A 90 -10.57 -6.18 2.22
C GLU A 90 -9.45 -5.85 1.23
N ASN A 91 -9.82 -5.42 0.01
CA ASN A 91 -8.85 -5.06 -1.01
C ASN A 91 -8.03 -3.85 -0.59
N ASN A 92 -8.60 -2.90 0.15
CA ASN A 92 -7.85 -1.75 0.68
C ASN A 92 -6.77 -2.20 1.68
N ILE A 93 -7.11 -3.14 2.58
CA ILE A 93 -6.14 -3.74 3.53
C ILE A 93 -5.04 -4.47 2.75
N LEU A 94 -5.41 -5.39 1.86
CA LEU A 94 -4.46 -6.19 1.06
C LEU A 94 -3.56 -5.32 0.19
N ASN A 95 -4.10 -4.24 -0.39
CA ASN A 95 -3.35 -3.27 -1.17
C ASN A 95 -2.33 -2.52 -0.31
N THR A 96 -2.73 -2.11 0.89
CA THR A 96 -1.82 -1.46 1.84
C THR A 96 -0.70 -2.41 2.28
N ILE A 97 -1.02 -3.67 2.64
CA ILE A 97 0.01 -4.65 3.00
C ILE A 97 0.92 -4.93 1.80
N SER A 98 0.37 -5.08 0.59
CA SER A 98 1.15 -5.31 -0.63
C SER A 98 2.12 -4.17 -0.90
N CYS A 99 1.66 -2.94 -0.68
CA CYS A 99 2.49 -1.75 -0.78
C CYS A 99 3.69 -1.81 0.17
N LEU A 100 3.42 -2.04 1.46
CA LEU A 100 4.43 -1.94 2.52
C LEU A 100 5.43 -3.11 2.49
N SER A 101 4.95 -4.31 2.19
CA SER A 101 5.77 -5.54 2.16
C SER A 101 6.53 -5.76 0.85
N GLY A 102 6.07 -5.17 -0.25
CA GLY A 102 6.50 -5.56 -1.59
C GLY A 102 6.04 -6.96 -2.02
N ALA A 103 5.25 -7.66 -1.20
CA ALA A 103 4.68 -8.95 -1.55
C ALA A 103 3.33 -8.75 -2.26
N LYS A 104 3.07 -9.51 -3.33
CA LYS A 104 1.75 -9.52 -3.96
C LYS A 104 0.85 -10.53 -3.24
N PHE A 105 -0.25 -10.05 -2.68
CA PHE A 105 -1.33 -10.93 -2.25
C PHE A 105 -2.19 -11.24 -3.47
N LYS A 106 -2.21 -12.52 -3.89
CA LYS A 106 -3.05 -13.00 -4.99
C LYS A 106 -4.29 -13.68 -4.44
N GLY A 107 -5.44 -13.30 -4.97
CA GLY A 107 -6.70 -14.01 -4.81
C GLY A 107 -7.75 -13.19 -4.08
N PRO A 108 -9.03 -13.36 -4.43
CA PRO A 108 -10.10 -12.84 -3.60
C PRO A 108 -10.05 -13.58 -2.27
N ALA A 109 -9.98 -12.86 -1.15
CA ALA A 109 -10.19 -13.48 0.17
C ALA A 109 -11.70 -13.61 0.46
N THR A 110 -12.46 -13.97 -0.59
CA THR A 110 -13.88 -14.32 -0.54
C THR A 110 -14.03 -15.61 0.29
N GLY A 111 -14.24 -15.45 1.60
CA GLY A 111 -14.40 -16.57 2.53
C GLY A 111 -13.90 -16.30 3.94
N VAL A 112 -13.09 -15.25 4.16
CA VAL A 112 -12.62 -14.88 5.50
C VAL A 112 -13.72 -14.09 6.22
N LYS A 113 -14.36 -14.72 7.22
CA LYS A 113 -15.46 -14.08 7.98
C LYS A 113 -15.00 -12.90 8.82
N ALA A 114 -13.81 -12.98 9.39
CA ALA A 114 -13.19 -11.90 10.11
C ALA A 114 -11.68 -12.12 10.17
N TRP A 115 -10.93 -11.03 10.19
CA TRP A 115 -9.51 -11.04 10.46
C TRP A 115 -9.09 -9.69 11.03
N GLU A 116 -8.08 -9.75 11.89
CA GLU A 116 -7.45 -8.58 12.47
C GLU A 116 -5.96 -8.86 12.61
N GLY A 117 -5.16 -7.82 12.63
CA GLY A 117 -3.73 -7.96 12.70
C GLY A 117 -3.02 -6.65 12.95
N LYS A 118 -1.81 -6.77 13.48
CA LYS A 118 -0.86 -5.68 13.62
C LYS A 118 0.47 -6.11 13.00
N MET A 119 0.99 -5.30 12.09
CA MET A 119 2.23 -5.55 11.35
C MET A 119 3.15 -4.34 11.49
N THR A 120 4.43 -4.59 11.67
CA THR A 120 5.46 -3.54 11.65
C THR A 120 6.34 -3.77 10.43
N PHE A 121 6.53 -2.73 9.64
CA PHE A 121 7.37 -2.72 8.46
C PHE A 121 8.55 -1.80 8.70
N HIS A 122 9.72 -2.42 8.89
CA HIS A 122 11.01 -1.74 8.91
C HIS A 122 11.57 -1.71 7.49
N ARG A 123 12.10 -0.57 7.03
CA ARG A 123 12.63 -0.40 5.66
C ARG A 123 11.64 -0.84 4.58
N THR A 124 10.52 -0.12 4.53
CA THR A 124 9.47 -0.38 3.55
C THR A 124 9.97 -0.23 2.10
N GLN A 125 9.22 -0.74 1.12
CA GLN A 125 9.52 -0.50 -0.31
C GLN A 125 9.27 0.95 -0.75
N ILE A 126 8.83 1.81 0.17
CA ILE A 126 8.63 3.22 -0.10
C ILE A 126 10.02 3.90 -0.16
N PRO A 127 10.37 4.59 -1.26
CA PRO A 127 11.66 5.26 -1.44
C PRO A 127 12.03 6.33 -0.39
N SER A 128 11.15 6.64 0.57
CA SER A 128 11.46 7.59 1.65
C SER A 128 12.39 6.94 2.66
N TYR A 129 13.60 7.49 2.76
CA TYR A 129 14.65 7.02 3.65
C TYR A 129 14.14 6.92 5.10
N ASP A 130 14.34 5.73 5.66
CA ASP A 130 14.29 5.42 7.09
C ASP A 130 12.95 5.75 7.75
N VAL A 131 11.87 5.11 7.29
CA VAL A 131 10.58 5.12 7.99
C VAL A 131 10.18 3.73 8.47
N ASP A 132 9.68 3.70 9.70
CA ASP A 132 8.98 2.59 10.31
C ASP A 132 7.47 2.79 10.12
N ILE A 133 6.80 1.77 9.59
CA ILE A 133 5.34 1.81 9.40
C ILE A 133 4.68 0.73 10.24
N ILE A 134 3.77 1.14 11.12
CA ILE A 134 2.90 0.26 11.89
C ILE A 134 1.54 0.24 11.20
N LEU A 135 1.14 -0.93 10.74
CA LEU A 135 -0.18 -1.18 10.19
C LEU A 135 -1.00 -1.99 11.20
N GLU A 136 -2.16 -1.49 11.58
CA GLU A 136 -3.14 -2.23 12.36
C GLU A 136 -4.45 -2.27 11.59
N TYR A 137 -5.06 -3.43 11.46
CA TYR A 137 -6.30 -3.56 10.71
C TYR A 137 -7.26 -4.52 11.40
N LYS A 138 -8.54 -4.28 11.15
CA LYS A 138 -9.63 -5.15 11.55
C LYS A 138 -10.67 -5.13 10.45
N MET A 139 -11.14 -6.31 10.08
CA MET A 139 -12.28 -6.46 9.21
C MET A 139 -13.12 -7.64 9.67
N ALA A 140 -14.41 -7.39 9.82
CA ALA A 140 -15.45 -8.39 9.98
C ALA A 140 -16.35 -8.33 8.75
N ILE A 141 -16.38 -9.42 7.98
CA ILE A 141 -17.50 -9.68 7.10
C ILE A 141 -18.61 -10.19 8.01
N GLY A 142 -19.30 -9.24 8.65
CA GLY A 142 -20.64 -9.54 9.17
C GLY A 142 -21.41 -10.23 8.05
N GLY A 143 -22.21 -11.24 8.38
CA GLY A 143 -23.22 -11.71 7.44
C GLY A 143 -24.08 -10.52 6.97
N PHE A 144 -25.03 -10.77 6.06
CA PHE A 144 -25.96 -9.74 5.58
C PHE A 144 -26.72 -8.96 6.70
N ASP A 145 -26.58 -9.41 7.95
CA ASP A 145 -27.15 -8.94 9.21
C ASP A 145 -26.15 -8.23 10.16
N GLY A 146 -24.83 -8.33 9.94
CA GLY A 146 -23.81 -7.86 10.88
C GLY A 146 -23.39 -6.40 10.67
N TRP A 147 -23.55 -5.57 11.71
CA TRP A 147 -22.90 -4.26 11.79
C TRP A 147 -21.39 -4.44 11.94
N ALA A 148 -20.60 -3.85 11.04
CA ALA A 148 -19.14 -3.87 11.11
C ALA A 148 -18.59 -2.48 11.41
N ASP A 149 -17.51 -2.44 12.19
CA ASP A 149 -16.64 -1.26 12.35
C ASP A 149 -15.22 -1.69 11.98
N ASP A 150 -14.98 -1.69 10.68
CA ASP A 150 -13.73 -2.16 10.08
C ASP A 150 -12.78 -0.98 9.92
N PHE A 151 -11.50 -1.23 10.12
CA PHE A 151 -10.51 -0.17 10.01
C PHE A 151 -9.15 -0.66 9.51
N LEU A 152 -8.40 0.33 9.04
CA LEU A 152 -7.00 0.34 8.69
C LEU A 152 -6.39 1.56 9.39
N LYS A 153 -5.55 1.31 10.40
CA LYS A 153 -4.76 2.32 11.08
C LYS A 153 -3.33 2.24 10.58
N ILE A 154 -2.76 3.38 10.20
CA ILE A 154 -1.39 3.50 9.74
C ILE A 154 -0.68 4.50 10.65
N GLY A 155 0.36 4.03 11.35
CA GLY A 155 1.34 4.86 12.02
C GLY A 155 2.60 4.93 11.16
N ILE A 156 3.08 6.12 10.87
CA ILE A 156 4.30 6.36 10.09
C ILE A 156 5.26 7.13 10.99
N THR A 157 6.42 6.54 11.25
CA THR A 157 7.48 7.13 12.07
C THR A 157 8.72 7.27 11.22
N LYS A 158 9.34 8.45 11.20
CA LYS A 158 10.66 8.62 10.59
C LYS A 158 11.74 8.32 11.62
N GLU A 159 12.69 7.46 11.27
CA GLU A 159 13.85 7.16 12.10
C GLU A 159 14.68 8.43 12.35
N GLN A 160 15.48 8.43 13.43
CA GLN A 160 16.29 9.57 13.87
C GLN A 160 17.62 9.68 13.14
#